data_AF-A0A7I7RRE5-F1
#
_entry.id   AF-A0A7I7RRE5-F1
#
_cell.length_a   1.000
_cell.length_b   1.000
_cell.length_c   1.000
_cell.angle_alpha   90.00
_cell.angle_beta   90.00
_cell.angle_gamma   90.00
#
_symmetry.space_group_name_H-M   'P 1'
#
loop_
_entity.id
_entity.type
_entity.pdbx_description
1 polymer ?
#
loop_
_entity_poly.entity_id
_entity_poly.type
_entity_poly.pdbx_seq_one_letter_code
_entity_poly.pdbx_strand_id
1 'polypeptide(L)'
;MTTTDTTTPTILICDDDPRRAAGWRDKIAGIAGIRSFDYDVVDGDELVTEIEVLSRRRDAARDTADPSDAPSKFDTADIAILDYDLTPDASMKEDYQRADDQSTFADLQDRLRGNTGEMLAYLARCYSGVGYLVVVNQGVADAAFDLTLQRFASSKADLNVSATELVSAALWTGQPASERFNAWSWPSLQDAAELWERRHAAITLDGRVFETLGLDPERDRLAPRQIDVLTESLSDVTPTTPVNLNSVIFEDLVSSSLGLLPKDKQPNPELRRRIAAAAVGRWLDHWLLPGQNVFIDRPHVAATFPSALPADTADVNWKTPDAPAAAPAPLDELEVAAQTFLERPAWRLSQVRELARQHDIPDRDVEMVFCEDVSAFRPFDKAWEVDTDVPGPFSRRYVQKLDEVHYYPLTRLYQ
;
A
#
# COMPACT_ATOMS: atom_id res chain seq x y z
N MET A 1 5.00 6.74 -32.76
CA MET A 1 5.80 6.62 -31.54
C MET A 1 6.07 8.03 -31.06
N THR A 2 5.21 8.55 -30.20
CA THR A 2 5.48 9.77 -29.43
C THR A 2 6.62 9.44 -28.47
N THR A 3 7.72 10.18 -28.56
CA THR A 3 8.76 10.19 -27.55
C THR A 3 8.13 10.72 -26.26
N THR A 4 7.68 9.81 -25.39
CA THR A 4 7.33 10.15 -24.02
C THR A 4 8.60 10.69 -23.38
N ASP A 5 8.62 11.99 -23.11
CA ASP A 5 9.68 12.62 -22.33
C ASP A 5 9.71 11.90 -20.98
N THR A 6 10.73 11.08 -20.74
CA THR A 6 10.84 10.31 -19.49
C THR A 6 11.36 11.27 -18.43
N THR A 7 10.46 12.07 -17.88
CA THR A 7 10.74 12.90 -16.71
C THR A 7 11.14 11.99 -15.56
N THR A 8 12.22 12.33 -14.87
CA THR A 8 12.64 11.62 -13.67
C THR A 8 11.54 11.78 -12.60
N PRO A 9 11.06 10.70 -11.98
CA PRO A 9 10.02 10.82 -10.97
C PRO A 9 10.53 11.55 -9.72
N THR A 10 9.64 12.27 -9.06
CA THR A 10 9.94 13.08 -7.88
C THR A 10 9.47 12.40 -6.60
N ILE A 11 10.35 12.32 -5.60
CA ILE A 11 10.06 11.90 -4.23
C ILE A 11 10.06 13.12 -3.32
N LEU A 12 8.92 13.39 -2.70
CA LEU A 12 8.76 14.40 -1.66
C LEU A 12 8.93 13.76 -0.28
N ILE A 13 9.84 14.24 0.55
CA ILE A 13 10.09 13.74 1.90
C ILE A 13 9.71 14.81 2.91
N CYS A 14 8.70 14.52 3.73
CA CYS A 14 8.18 15.43 4.75
C CYS A 14 8.48 14.90 6.15
N ASP A 15 9.20 15.70 6.92
CA ASP A 15 9.57 15.40 8.29
C ASP A 15 9.70 16.71 9.06
N ASP A 16 9.38 16.72 10.35
CA ASP A 16 9.66 17.88 11.19
C ASP A 16 11.18 18.05 11.40
N ASP A 17 11.94 16.94 11.45
CA ASP A 17 13.40 16.92 11.59
C ASP A 17 14.11 16.95 10.22
N PRO A 18 14.72 18.09 9.82
CA PRO A 18 15.42 18.21 8.53
C PRO A 18 16.57 17.22 8.38
N ARG A 19 17.24 16.85 9.49
CA ARG A 19 18.37 15.91 9.44
C ARG A 19 17.89 14.50 9.18
N ARG A 20 16.74 14.13 9.74
CA ARG A 20 16.13 12.81 9.53
C ARG A 20 15.65 12.66 8.09
N ALA A 21 14.92 13.64 7.55
CA ALA A 21 14.52 13.64 6.14
C ALA A 21 15.71 13.58 5.18
N ALA A 22 16.74 14.42 5.39
CA ALA A 22 17.95 14.37 4.57
C ALA A 22 18.67 13.01 4.70
N GLY A 23 18.69 12.42 5.89
CA GLY A 23 19.23 11.09 6.13
C GLY A 23 18.47 9.99 5.39
N TRP A 24 17.14 10.08 5.29
CA TRP A 24 16.34 9.17 4.47
C TRP A 24 16.63 9.35 2.99
N ARG A 25 16.64 10.59 2.49
CA ARG A 25 17.02 10.91 1.10
C ARG A 25 18.33 10.24 0.72
N ASP A 26 19.38 10.46 1.51
CA ASP A 26 20.73 9.97 1.20
C ASP A 26 20.81 8.45 1.23
N LYS A 27 20.11 7.82 2.18
CA LYS A 27 20.05 6.34 2.27
C LYS A 27 19.28 5.75 1.10
N ILE A 28 18.13 6.31 0.73
CA ILE A 28 17.32 5.86 -0.41
C ILE A 28 18.11 6.02 -1.71
N ALA A 29 18.70 7.19 -1.96
CA ALA A 29 19.52 7.46 -3.13
C ALA A 29 20.75 6.54 -3.22
N GLY A 30 21.21 5.99 -2.09
CA GLY A 30 22.30 5.02 -2.00
C GLY A 30 21.90 3.56 -2.22
N ILE A 31 20.62 3.23 -2.39
CA ILE A 31 20.17 1.85 -2.62
C ILE A 31 20.62 1.39 -4.00
N ALA A 32 21.33 0.26 -4.06
CA ALA A 32 21.77 -0.31 -5.33
C ALA A 32 20.60 -0.89 -6.12
N GLY A 33 20.52 -0.56 -7.42
CA GLY A 33 19.57 -1.17 -8.36
C GLY A 33 18.22 -0.46 -8.46
N ILE A 34 17.98 0.60 -7.68
CA ILE A 34 16.80 1.44 -7.88
C ILE A 34 17.04 2.44 -9.01
N ARG A 35 15.97 2.85 -9.70
CA ARG A 35 16.04 3.95 -10.68
C ARG A 35 16.38 5.29 -10.01
N SER A 36 16.78 6.27 -10.81
CA SER A 36 17.01 7.64 -10.33
C SER A 36 15.69 8.35 -10.02
N PHE A 37 15.72 9.19 -8.98
CA PHE A 37 14.64 10.06 -8.56
C PHE A 37 15.16 11.47 -8.33
N ASP A 38 14.31 12.46 -8.55
CA ASP A 38 14.49 13.80 -8.02
C ASP A 38 13.94 13.83 -6.59
N TYR A 39 14.66 14.42 -5.66
CA TYR A 39 14.27 14.45 -4.24
C TYR A 39 14.01 15.88 -3.79
N ASP A 40 12.87 16.08 -3.14
CA ASP A 40 12.53 17.32 -2.45
C ASP A 40 12.31 17.02 -0.96
N VAL A 41 12.89 17.84 -0.09
CA VAL A 41 12.78 17.71 1.36
C VAL A 41 12.02 18.91 1.87
N VAL A 42 10.92 18.66 2.59
CA VAL A 42 10.05 19.66 3.16
C VAL A 42 10.05 19.51 4.68
N ASP A 43 10.57 20.52 5.36
CA ASP A 43 10.70 20.60 6.81
C ASP A 43 10.24 21.95 7.35
N GLY A 44 10.10 22.04 8.68
CA GLY A 44 9.88 23.29 9.39
C GLY A 44 8.72 24.13 8.83
N ASP A 45 8.97 25.40 8.54
CA ASP A 45 7.97 26.35 8.03
C ASP A 45 7.48 26.03 6.62
N GLU A 46 8.29 25.36 5.80
CA GLU A 46 7.85 24.88 4.49
C GLU A 46 6.80 23.78 4.66
N LEU A 47 7.02 22.84 5.59
CA LEU A 47 6.04 21.81 5.92
C LEU A 47 4.72 22.41 6.43
N VAL A 48 4.79 23.43 7.28
CA VAL A 48 3.58 24.13 7.71
C VAL A 48 2.86 24.78 6.53
N THR A 49 3.61 25.40 5.61
CA THR A 49 3.04 26.04 4.43
C THR A 49 2.27 25.03 3.57
N GLU A 50 2.84 23.85 3.34
CA GLU A 50 2.19 22.77 2.58
C GLU A 50 0.92 22.28 3.29
N ILE A 51 0.96 22.04 4.60
CA ILE A 51 -0.22 21.65 5.40
C ILE A 51 -1.31 22.73 5.33
N GLU A 52 -0.95 24.01 5.43
CA GLU A 52 -1.89 25.14 5.36
C GLU A 52 -2.50 25.31 3.97
N VAL A 53 -1.75 25.06 2.90
CA VAL A 53 -2.28 25.08 1.52
C VAL A 53 -3.32 23.96 1.35
N LEU A 54 -2.98 22.73 1.72
CA LEU A 54 -3.90 21.60 1.58
C LEU A 54 -5.13 21.74 2.49
N SER A 55 -4.95 22.24 3.72
CA SER A 55 -6.06 22.52 4.65
C SER A 55 -7.00 23.58 4.11
N ARG A 56 -6.46 24.67 3.52
CA ARG A 56 -7.29 25.70 2.88
C ARG A 56 -8.08 25.15 1.69
N ARG A 57 -7.48 24.26 0.89
CA ARG A 57 -8.19 23.58 -0.21
C ARG A 57 -9.34 22.71 0.31
N ARG A 58 -9.13 21.97 1.40
CA ARG A 58 -10.21 21.22 2.09
C ARG A 58 -11.33 22.14 2.56
N ASP A 59 -10.96 23.21 3.25
CA ASP A 59 -11.94 24.14 3.84
C ASP A 59 -12.71 24.90 2.75
N ALA A 60 -12.06 25.23 1.62
CA ALA A 60 -12.72 25.75 0.43
C ALA A 60 -13.69 24.74 -0.20
N ALA A 61 -13.29 23.47 -0.33
CA ALA A 61 -14.17 22.41 -0.81
C ALA A 61 -15.40 22.19 0.11
N ARG A 62 -15.28 22.51 1.40
CA ARG A 62 -16.39 22.52 2.38
C ARG A 62 -17.27 23.77 2.33
N ASP A 63 -16.97 24.74 1.47
CA ASP A 63 -17.61 26.06 1.43
C ASP A 63 -17.38 26.88 2.71
N THR A 64 -16.25 26.64 3.40
CA THR A 64 -15.88 27.31 4.67
C THR A 64 -14.72 28.29 4.54
N ALA A 65 -14.06 28.34 3.39
CA ALA A 65 -12.99 29.27 3.06
C ALA A 65 -13.02 29.64 1.57
N ASP A 66 -12.29 30.69 1.19
CA ASP A 66 -12.09 31.03 -0.22
C ASP A 66 -11.19 29.98 -0.91
N PRO A 67 -11.44 29.67 -2.21
CA PRO A 67 -10.56 28.79 -2.98
C PRO A 67 -9.11 29.25 -2.93
N SER A 68 -8.19 28.29 -2.71
CA SER A 68 -6.76 28.53 -2.75
C SER A 68 -6.14 27.88 -3.97
N ASP A 69 -5.69 28.71 -4.91
CA ASP A 69 -4.89 28.29 -6.07
C ASP A 69 -3.38 28.29 -5.76
N ALA A 70 -3.01 28.39 -4.47
CA ALA A 70 -1.61 28.33 -4.09
C ALA A 70 -1.05 26.95 -4.49
N PRO A 71 0.09 26.89 -5.20
CA PRO A 71 0.69 25.62 -5.57
C PRO A 71 1.17 24.89 -4.31
N SER A 72 1.13 23.56 -4.36
CA SER A 72 1.68 22.67 -3.32
C SER A 72 2.72 21.76 -3.97
N LYS A 73 3.81 21.46 -3.25
CA LYS A 73 4.80 20.47 -3.69
C LYS A 73 4.18 19.07 -3.90
N PHE A 74 3.09 18.78 -3.20
CA PHE A 74 2.33 17.54 -3.38
C PHE A 74 1.65 17.45 -4.75
N ASP A 75 1.40 18.57 -5.45
CA ASP A 75 0.67 18.55 -6.72
C ASP A 75 1.40 17.81 -7.85
N THR A 76 2.73 17.69 -7.74
CA THR A 76 3.59 17.10 -8.76
C THR A 76 4.44 15.95 -8.25
N ALA A 77 4.31 15.57 -6.97
CA ALA A 77 5.09 14.49 -6.40
C ALA A 77 4.54 13.12 -6.84
N ASP A 78 5.41 12.28 -7.40
CA ASP A 78 5.07 10.91 -7.79
C ASP A 78 4.96 9.99 -6.57
N ILE A 79 5.82 10.23 -5.57
CA ILE A 79 5.79 9.56 -4.27
C ILE A 79 5.97 10.62 -3.18
N ALA A 80 5.16 10.58 -2.12
CA ALA A 80 5.43 11.34 -0.91
C ALA A 80 5.65 10.42 0.30
N ILE A 81 6.73 10.68 1.04
CA ILE A 81 7.14 9.98 2.25
C ILE A 81 6.91 10.93 3.42
N LEU A 82 6.07 10.52 4.37
CA LEU A 82 5.60 11.38 5.45
C LEU A 82 5.96 10.74 6.80
N ASP A 83 6.76 11.41 7.63
CA ASP A 83 6.88 10.96 9.02
C ASP A 83 5.51 11.04 9.73
N TYR A 84 5.25 10.08 10.62
CA TYR A 84 3.99 10.01 11.32
C TYR A 84 3.83 11.12 12.37
N ASP A 85 4.88 11.46 13.12
CA ASP A 85 4.84 12.51 14.14
C ASP A 85 5.52 13.76 13.62
N LEU A 86 4.71 14.68 13.08
CA LEU A 86 5.20 15.92 12.51
C LEU A 86 5.39 17.01 13.58
N THR A 87 5.40 16.69 14.87
CA THR A 87 5.54 17.66 15.95
C THR A 87 7.01 17.82 16.37
N PRO A 88 7.64 18.99 16.15
CA PRO A 88 9.02 19.25 16.55
C PRO A 88 9.30 18.95 18.01
N ASP A 89 10.35 18.17 18.24
CA ASP A 89 10.84 17.83 19.57
C ASP A 89 11.80 18.92 20.11
N ALA A 90 11.85 19.09 21.44
CA ALA A 90 12.64 20.15 22.07
C ALA A 90 14.15 20.07 21.78
N SER A 91 14.65 18.90 21.39
CA SER A 91 16.04 18.67 20.95
C SER A 91 16.39 19.42 19.67
N MET A 92 15.40 19.75 18.84
CA MET A 92 15.58 20.48 17.58
C MET A 92 15.66 22.00 17.76
N LYS A 93 15.46 22.51 18.99
CA LYS A 93 15.45 23.95 19.27
C LYS A 93 16.74 24.66 18.88
N GLU A 94 17.88 23.99 18.96
CA GLU A 94 19.18 24.56 18.57
C GLU A 94 19.32 24.61 17.05
N ASP A 95 18.87 23.57 16.33
CA ASP A 95 18.91 23.50 14.87
C ASP A 95 17.94 24.50 14.21
N TYR A 96 16.85 24.85 14.90
CA TYR A 96 15.85 25.80 14.41
C TYR A 96 16.21 27.27 14.61
N GLN A 97 17.35 27.60 15.23
CA GLN A 97 17.84 28.97 15.33
C GLN A 97 18.46 29.43 14.00
N ARG A 98 17.66 29.47 12.93
CA ARG A 98 18.07 30.07 11.65
C ARG A 98 18.09 31.59 11.82
N ALA A 99 19.17 32.22 11.36
CA ALA A 99 19.47 33.63 11.61
C ALA A 99 18.50 34.64 10.97
N ASP A 100 17.65 34.19 10.04
CA ASP A 100 16.75 35.03 9.24
C ASP A 100 15.26 34.67 9.41
N ASP A 101 14.90 33.77 10.33
CA ASP A 101 13.52 33.27 10.40
C ASP A 101 12.59 34.19 11.21
N GLN A 102 11.38 34.39 10.69
CA GLN A 102 10.35 35.21 11.35
C GLN A 102 9.59 34.40 12.41
N SER A 103 9.61 33.07 12.31
CA SER A 103 8.95 32.16 13.25
C SER A 103 9.89 31.82 14.40
N THR A 104 9.37 31.73 15.63
CA THR A 104 10.12 31.10 16.72
C THR A 104 9.90 29.59 16.70
N PHE A 105 10.83 28.83 17.28
CA PHE A 105 10.62 27.38 17.49
C PHE A 105 9.30 27.06 18.22
N ALA A 106 8.87 27.94 19.14
CA ALA A 106 7.59 27.80 19.83
C ALA A 106 6.40 27.98 18.87
N ASP A 107 6.47 28.93 17.94
CA ASP A 107 5.43 29.15 16.92
C ASP A 107 5.34 27.96 15.96
N LEU A 108 6.48 27.45 15.51
CA LEU A 108 6.53 26.24 14.68
C LEU A 108 5.89 25.05 15.40
N GLN A 109 6.32 24.80 16.65
CA GLN A 109 5.80 23.69 17.43
C GLN A 109 4.29 23.82 17.64
N ASP A 110 3.78 25.02 17.92
CA ASP A 110 2.35 25.27 18.06
C ASP A 110 1.58 25.06 16.74
N ARG A 111 2.15 25.45 15.59
CA ARG A 111 1.52 25.27 14.27
C ARG A 111 1.51 23.82 13.81
N LEU A 112 2.54 23.06 14.13
CA LEU A 112 2.64 21.64 13.78
C LEU A 112 1.99 20.70 14.81
N ARG A 113 1.78 21.15 16.05
CA ARG A 113 1.22 20.32 17.12
C ARG A 113 -0.07 19.62 16.70
N GLY A 114 -0.05 18.29 16.78
CA GLY A 114 -1.23 17.45 16.51
C GLY A 114 -1.47 17.17 15.03
N ASN A 115 -0.63 17.68 14.13
CA ASN A 115 -0.56 17.17 12.77
C ASN A 115 0.21 15.85 12.79
N THR A 116 -0.30 14.88 12.04
CA THR A 116 0.33 13.58 11.85
C THR A 116 0.52 13.30 10.37
N GLY A 117 1.47 12.44 10.03
CA GLY A 117 1.68 11.97 8.66
C GLY A 117 0.40 11.36 8.07
N GLU A 118 -0.44 10.73 8.89
CA GLU A 118 -1.73 10.17 8.48
C GLU A 118 -2.74 11.25 8.06
N MET A 119 -2.84 12.35 8.82
CA MET A 119 -3.68 13.49 8.46
C MET A 119 -3.14 14.18 7.20
N LEU A 120 -1.82 14.31 7.07
CA LEU A 120 -1.21 14.88 5.88
C LEU A 120 -1.41 13.98 4.65
N ALA A 121 -1.29 12.66 4.78
CA ALA A 121 -1.59 11.70 3.72
C ALA A 121 -3.04 11.85 3.24
N TYR A 122 -3.99 11.97 4.18
CA TYR A 122 -5.39 12.23 3.86
C TYR A 122 -5.57 13.52 3.06
N LEU A 123 -5.00 14.64 3.56
CA LEU A 123 -5.09 15.94 2.91
C LEU A 123 -4.47 15.91 1.50
N ALA A 124 -3.27 15.35 1.37
CA ALA A 124 -2.58 15.23 0.10
C ALA A 124 -3.38 14.37 -0.89
N ARG A 125 -3.87 13.19 -0.48
CA ARG A 125 -4.68 12.31 -1.33
C ARG A 125 -5.93 13.01 -1.86
N CYS A 126 -6.60 13.78 -1.00
CA CYS A 126 -7.90 14.36 -1.33
C CYS A 126 -7.81 15.73 -2.01
N TYR A 127 -6.74 16.48 -1.80
CA TYR A 127 -6.63 17.90 -2.17
C TYR A 127 -5.34 18.27 -2.93
N SER A 128 -4.63 17.28 -3.49
CA SER A 128 -3.45 17.49 -4.34
C SER A 128 -3.34 16.45 -5.47
N GLY A 129 -2.39 16.69 -6.37
CA GLY A 129 -1.99 15.78 -7.45
C GLY A 129 -1.02 14.66 -7.07
N VAL A 130 -0.78 14.40 -5.78
CA VAL A 130 0.21 13.39 -5.33
C VAL A 130 -0.10 11.99 -5.87
N GLY A 131 0.95 11.26 -6.25
CA GLY A 131 0.89 9.86 -6.67
C GLY A 131 0.72 8.89 -5.49
N TYR A 132 1.79 8.18 -5.13
CA TYR A 132 1.80 7.17 -4.06
C TYR A 132 2.19 7.78 -2.71
N LEU A 133 1.54 7.37 -1.63
CA LEU A 133 1.72 7.92 -0.29
C LEU A 133 2.28 6.86 0.67
N VAL A 134 3.44 7.17 1.27
CA VAL A 134 4.10 6.35 2.27
C VAL A 134 4.11 7.09 3.60
N VAL A 135 3.55 6.49 4.64
CA VAL A 135 3.67 7.01 6.02
C VAL A 135 4.70 6.19 6.79
N VAL A 136 5.62 6.87 7.46
CA VAL A 136 6.77 6.28 8.15
C VAL A 136 6.58 6.40 9.65
N ASN A 137 6.98 5.38 10.42
CA ASN A 137 7.00 5.37 11.88
C ASN A 137 5.63 5.42 12.57
N GLN A 138 4.56 4.92 11.96
CA GLN A 138 3.24 4.84 12.61
C GLN A 138 3.21 3.79 13.73
N GLY A 139 3.64 4.20 14.91
CA GLY A 139 3.62 3.43 16.17
C GLY A 139 4.81 2.51 16.39
N VAL A 140 5.73 2.36 15.43
CA VAL A 140 7.01 1.62 15.59
C VAL A 140 8.07 2.25 14.68
N ALA A 141 9.27 2.52 15.20
CA ALA A 141 10.41 3.07 14.44
C ALA A 141 11.35 1.99 13.87
N ASP A 142 11.37 0.83 14.51
CA ASP A 142 12.11 -0.36 14.10
C ASP A 142 11.29 -1.25 13.16
N ALA A 143 11.94 -2.20 12.50
CA ALA A 143 11.28 -3.15 11.61
C ALA A 143 10.16 -3.91 12.35
N ALA A 144 8.97 -3.96 11.77
CA ALA A 144 7.80 -4.56 12.36
C ALA A 144 6.98 -5.35 11.33
N PHE A 145 6.45 -6.48 11.76
CA PHE A 145 5.56 -7.29 10.93
C PHE A 145 4.21 -7.47 11.64
N ASP A 146 3.14 -7.14 10.92
CA ASP A 146 1.78 -7.30 11.39
C ASP A 146 1.24 -8.70 11.08
N LEU A 147 1.18 -9.55 12.10
CA LEU A 147 0.62 -10.90 12.03
C LEU A 147 -0.90 -10.92 11.80
N THR A 148 -1.59 -9.78 11.92
CA THR A 148 -3.00 -9.69 11.51
C THR A 148 -3.16 -9.52 10.00
N LEU A 149 -2.14 -8.98 9.33
CA LEU A 149 -2.15 -8.45 7.96
C LEU A 149 -3.24 -7.38 7.71
N GLN A 150 -3.67 -6.67 8.76
CA GLN A 150 -4.83 -5.77 8.76
C GLN A 150 -4.58 -4.44 9.51
N ARG A 151 -3.44 -4.27 10.20
CA ARG A 151 -3.14 -3.12 11.06
C ARG A 151 -3.34 -1.77 10.38
N PHE A 152 -2.96 -1.68 9.11
CA PHE A 152 -3.01 -0.44 8.33
C PHE A 152 -4.10 -0.46 7.25
N ALA A 153 -5.04 -1.41 7.30
CA ALA A 153 -6.08 -1.56 6.28
C ALA A 153 -7.05 -0.35 6.20
N SER A 154 -7.09 0.50 7.24
CA SER A 154 -7.85 1.75 7.29
C SER A 154 -6.99 3.01 7.15
N SER A 155 -5.68 2.86 6.93
CA SER A 155 -4.74 3.96 6.71
C SER A 155 -5.19 4.84 5.54
N LYS A 156 -4.81 6.11 5.55
CA LYS A 156 -4.98 7.09 4.47
C LYS A 156 -3.77 7.12 3.53
N ALA A 157 -2.65 6.54 3.95
CA ALA A 157 -1.53 6.20 3.09
C ALA A 157 -1.83 4.95 2.24
N ASP A 158 -1.02 4.74 1.20
CA ASP A 158 -1.02 3.50 0.43
C ASP A 158 -0.08 2.46 1.06
N LEU A 159 0.94 2.93 1.78
CA LEU A 159 1.89 2.09 2.51
C LEU A 159 2.25 2.71 3.86
N ASN A 160 2.37 1.87 4.89
CA ASN A 160 2.86 2.24 6.20
C ASN A 160 4.08 1.37 6.53
N VAL A 161 5.21 2.01 6.85
CA VAL A 161 6.49 1.35 7.13
C VAL A 161 7.21 2.01 8.31
N SER A 162 8.23 1.36 8.85
CA SER A 162 9.17 1.98 9.78
C SER A 162 10.33 2.66 9.05
N ALA A 163 11.08 3.53 9.73
CA ALA A 163 12.28 4.15 9.17
C ALA A 163 13.35 3.12 8.78
N THR A 164 13.41 1.99 9.49
CA THR A 164 14.32 0.88 9.17
C THR A 164 13.93 0.21 7.86
N GLU A 165 12.63 0.02 7.62
CA GLU A 165 12.09 -0.61 6.41
C GLU A 165 12.16 0.32 5.20
N LEU A 166 11.94 1.62 5.41
CA LEU A 166 11.98 2.64 4.35
C LEU A 166 13.30 2.60 3.56
N VAL A 167 14.41 2.26 4.22
CA VAL A 167 15.74 2.22 3.60
C VAL A 167 16.15 0.80 3.16
N SER A 168 15.22 -0.16 3.20
CA SER A 168 15.44 -1.53 2.75
C SER A 168 15.43 -1.61 1.22
N ALA A 169 16.47 -2.20 0.64
CA ALA A 169 16.51 -2.44 -0.81
C ALA A 169 15.32 -3.30 -1.30
N ALA A 170 14.82 -4.22 -0.47
CA ALA A 170 13.73 -5.11 -0.84
C ALA A 170 12.41 -4.34 -1.06
N LEU A 171 12.13 -3.35 -0.22
CA LEU A 171 10.95 -2.48 -0.35
C LEU A 171 10.98 -1.66 -1.65
N TRP A 172 12.17 -1.22 -2.08
CA TRP A 172 12.28 -0.39 -3.28
C TRP A 172 12.31 -1.19 -4.56
N THR A 173 12.93 -2.36 -4.55
CA THR A 173 13.15 -3.17 -5.75
C THR A 173 12.11 -4.26 -5.95
N GLY A 174 11.32 -4.57 -4.91
CA GLY A 174 10.47 -5.75 -4.85
C GLY A 174 11.24 -7.08 -4.84
N GLN A 175 12.58 -7.04 -4.81
CA GLN A 175 13.43 -8.24 -4.83
C GLN A 175 13.76 -8.67 -3.40
N PRO A 176 13.59 -9.95 -3.04
CA PRO A 176 13.93 -10.43 -1.72
C PRO A 176 15.44 -10.31 -1.49
N ALA A 177 15.82 -9.68 -0.38
CA ALA A 177 17.17 -9.80 0.15
C ALA A 177 17.27 -11.15 0.88
N SER A 178 18.19 -12.02 0.46
CA SER A 178 18.33 -13.35 1.04
C SER A 178 18.48 -13.26 2.57
N GLU A 179 17.59 -13.91 3.31
CA GLU A 179 17.59 -14.01 4.78
C GLU A 179 17.37 -12.71 5.55
N ARG A 180 16.79 -11.68 4.93
CA ARG A 180 16.40 -10.44 5.64
C ARG A 180 14.89 -10.25 5.64
N PHE A 181 14.45 -9.37 6.52
CA PHE A 181 13.06 -8.93 6.55
C PHE A 181 12.63 -8.40 5.18
N ASN A 182 11.57 -8.99 4.64
CA ASN A 182 10.94 -8.65 3.39
C ASN A 182 9.47 -9.06 3.47
N ALA A 183 8.63 -8.15 3.98
CA ALA A 183 7.22 -8.45 4.16
C ALA A 183 6.57 -8.74 2.79
N TRP A 184 5.81 -9.82 2.71
CA TRP A 184 5.11 -10.24 1.51
C TRP A 184 4.27 -9.12 0.95
N SER A 185 3.55 -8.37 1.79
CA SER A 185 2.71 -7.27 1.36
C SER A 185 3.45 -6.06 0.80
N TRP A 186 4.79 -6.03 0.81
CA TRP A 186 5.53 -4.87 0.32
C TRP A 186 5.41 -4.69 -1.20
N PRO A 187 5.27 -3.43 -1.65
CA PRO A 187 5.36 -3.08 -3.06
C PRO A 187 6.81 -3.11 -3.56
N SER A 188 6.96 -2.83 -4.85
CA SER A 188 8.18 -2.25 -5.41
C SER A 188 8.00 -0.74 -5.45
N LEU A 189 8.53 0.00 -4.46
CA LEU A 189 8.33 1.46 -4.41
C LEU A 189 8.88 2.18 -5.65
N GLN A 190 9.88 1.62 -6.32
CA GLN A 190 10.38 2.23 -7.54
C GLN A 190 9.35 2.22 -8.68
N ASP A 191 8.40 1.28 -8.69
CA ASP A 191 7.36 1.11 -9.71
C ASP A 191 6.00 1.65 -9.25
N ALA A 192 5.92 2.19 -8.03
CA ALA A 192 4.68 2.61 -7.40
C ALA A 192 3.98 3.76 -8.14
N ALA A 193 4.77 4.69 -8.70
CA ALA A 193 4.26 5.80 -9.51
C ALA A 193 3.57 5.29 -10.80
N GLU A 194 4.19 4.35 -11.52
CA GLU A 194 3.59 3.75 -12.71
C GLU A 194 2.33 2.96 -12.38
N LEU A 195 2.34 2.20 -11.28
CA LEU A 195 1.13 1.52 -10.84
C LEU A 195 0.02 2.51 -10.53
N TRP A 196 0.34 3.59 -9.83
CA TRP A 196 -0.63 4.63 -9.50
C TRP A 196 -1.27 5.20 -10.76
N GLU A 197 -0.48 5.58 -11.75
CA GLU A 197 -0.98 6.11 -13.02
C GLU A 197 -1.81 5.07 -13.80
N ARG A 198 -1.41 3.79 -13.78
CA ARG A 198 -2.22 2.70 -14.37
C ARG A 198 -3.57 2.55 -13.69
N ARG A 199 -3.61 2.53 -12.35
CA ARG A 199 -4.87 2.47 -11.55
C ARG A 199 -5.77 3.65 -11.89
N HIS A 200 -5.21 4.85 -11.89
CA HIS A 200 -5.93 6.08 -12.14
C HIS A 200 -6.48 6.17 -13.58
N ALA A 201 -5.71 5.75 -14.58
CA ALA A 201 -6.13 5.71 -15.98
C ALA A 201 -7.22 4.66 -16.26
N ALA A 202 -7.27 3.57 -15.48
CA ALA A 202 -8.22 2.48 -15.64
C ALA A 202 -9.63 2.79 -15.08
N ILE A 203 -9.82 3.92 -14.39
CA ILE A 203 -11.07 4.25 -13.71
C ILE A 203 -11.83 5.36 -14.42
N THR A 204 -13.16 5.19 -14.50
CA THR A 204 -14.12 6.28 -14.65
C THR A 204 -15.04 6.29 -13.43
N LEU A 205 -15.47 7.47 -12.95
CA LEU A 205 -16.27 7.57 -11.72
C LEU A 205 -17.63 6.86 -11.82
N ASP A 206 -18.21 6.82 -13.01
CA ASP A 206 -19.45 6.10 -13.34
C ASP A 206 -19.24 4.62 -13.67
N GLY A 207 -17.98 4.17 -13.75
CA GLY A 207 -17.62 2.78 -14.00
C GLY A 207 -18.01 1.89 -12.84
N ARG A 208 -18.51 0.68 -13.14
CA ARG A 208 -18.87 -0.31 -12.12
C ARG A 208 -17.63 -1.02 -11.62
N VAL A 209 -17.41 -0.99 -10.30
CA VAL A 209 -16.17 -1.47 -9.68
C VAL A 209 -15.92 -2.95 -10.01
N PHE A 210 -16.89 -3.82 -9.77
CA PHE A 210 -16.73 -5.25 -10.01
C PHE A 210 -16.59 -5.60 -11.48
N GLU A 211 -17.33 -4.91 -12.37
CA GLU A 211 -17.20 -5.12 -13.82
C GLU A 211 -15.80 -4.75 -14.32
N THR A 212 -15.28 -3.58 -13.91
CA THR A 212 -13.93 -3.12 -14.27
C THR A 212 -12.83 -4.05 -13.78
N LEU A 213 -12.98 -4.62 -12.58
CA LEU A 213 -12.03 -5.58 -12.02
C LEU A 213 -12.21 -6.99 -12.60
N GLY A 214 -13.25 -7.22 -13.39
CA GLY A 214 -13.65 -8.56 -13.82
C GLY A 214 -13.92 -9.44 -12.60
N LEU A 215 -14.83 -9.03 -11.73
CA LEU A 215 -15.30 -9.79 -10.59
C LEU A 215 -16.81 -10.01 -10.73
N ASP A 216 -17.26 -11.20 -10.37
CA ASP A 216 -18.68 -11.54 -10.23
C ASP A 216 -18.95 -11.76 -8.73
N PRO A 217 -19.53 -10.78 -8.02
CA PRO A 217 -19.71 -10.86 -6.58
C PRO A 217 -20.60 -12.04 -6.14
N GLU A 218 -21.46 -12.56 -7.01
CA GLU A 218 -22.29 -13.74 -6.71
C GLU A 218 -21.48 -15.05 -6.79
N ARG A 219 -20.47 -15.10 -7.67
CA ARG A 219 -19.65 -16.31 -7.91
C ARG A 219 -18.35 -16.32 -7.11
N ASP A 220 -17.72 -15.17 -6.95
CA ASP A 220 -16.38 -15.04 -6.39
C ASP A 220 -16.36 -15.11 -4.86
N ARG A 221 -17.53 -15.21 -4.20
CA ARG A 221 -17.67 -15.47 -2.75
C ARG A 221 -16.81 -14.54 -1.89
N LEU A 222 -16.94 -13.24 -2.14
CA LEU A 222 -16.37 -12.20 -1.28
C LEU A 222 -16.85 -12.40 0.15
N ALA A 223 -15.95 -12.24 1.11
CA ALA A 223 -16.31 -12.29 2.52
C ALA A 223 -17.11 -11.02 2.90
N PRO A 224 -18.00 -11.08 3.91
CA PRO A 224 -18.79 -9.92 4.33
C PRO A 224 -17.94 -8.68 4.58
N ARG A 225 -16.83 -8.82 5.33
CA ARG A 225 -15.93 -7.70 5.62
C ARG A 225 -15.26 -7.09 4.37
N GLN A 226 -15.02 -7.89 3.32
CA GLN A 226 -14.51 -7.38 2.04
C GLN A 226 -15.57 -6.55 1.31
N ILE A 227 -16.85 -6.86 1.50
CA ILE A 227 -17.97 -6.09 0.93
C ILE A 227 -18.21 -4.83 1.76
N ASP A 228 -18.28 -4.96 3.08
CA ASP A 228 -18.64 -3.88 4.01
C ASP A 228 -17.74 -2.65 3.82
N VAL A 229 -16.43 -2.85 3.66
CA VAL A 229 -15.47 -1.75 3.46
C VAL A 229 -15.76 -0.91 2.21
N LEU A 230 -16.31 -1.51 1.15
CA LEU A 230 -16.71 -0.79 -0.06
C LEU A 230 -18.09 -0.15 0.07
N THR A 231 -19.00 -0.75 0.84
CA THR A 231 -20.43 -0.39 0.86
C THR A 231 -20.89 0.30 2.14
N GLU A 232 -19.99 0.57 3.10
CA GLU A 232 -20.32 1.18 4.38
C GLU A 232 -21.11 2.49 4.21
N SER A 233 -20.69 3.34 3.27
CA SER A 233 -21.36 4.61 2.93
C SER A 233 -22.70 4.45 2.24
N LEU A 234 -22.95 3.31 1.59
CA LEU A 234 -24.22 3.02 0.92
C LEU A 234 -25.31 2.57 1.90
N SER A 235 -24.90 2.15 3.10
CA SER A 235 -25.78 1.55 4.11
C SER A 235 -26.66 2.57 4.84
N ASP A 236 -26.32 3.87 4.77
CA ASP A 236 -27.11 4.97 5.34
C ASP A 236 -28.49 5.15 4.67
N VAL A 237 -28.71 4.53 3.51
CA VAL A 237 -29.92 4.74 2.69
C VAL A 237 -31.11 3.93 3.18
N THR A 238 -30.92 2.81 3.89
CA THR A 238 -31.92 2.09 4.74
C THR A 238 -31.35 0.72 5.14
N PRO A 239 -31.34 0.33 6.43
CA PRO A 239 -30.73 -0.92 6.91
C PRO A 239 -31.32 -2.23 6.36
N THR A 240 -32.43 -2.17 5.61
CA THR A 240 -33.23 -3.34 5.23
C THR A 240 -33.05 -3.79 3.79
N THR A 241 -32.41 -2.99 2.93
CA THR A 241 -32.26 -3.34 1.51
C THR A 241 -30.83 -3.80 1.25
N PRO A 242 -30.62 -5.07 0.87
CA PRO A 242 -29.30 -5.55 0.48
C PRO A 242 -28.71 -4.67 -0.63
N VAL A 243 -27.47 -4.23 -0.46
CA VAL A 243 -26.76 -3.48 -1.50
C VAL A 243 -26.59 -4.38 -2.71
N ASN A 244 -27.01 -3.91 -3.89
CA ASN A 244 -26.72 -4.60 -5.15
C ASN A 244 -25.26 -4.34 -5.52
N LEU A 245 -24.40 -5.33 -5.30
CA LEU A 245 -22.96 -5.19 -5.56
C LEU A 245 -22.66 -4.88 -7.03
N ASN A 246 -23.47 -5.37 -7.97
CA ASN A 246 -23.31 -5.09 -9.40
C ASN A 246 -23.64 -3.64 -9.79
N SER A 247 -24.21 -2.83 -8.88
CA SER A 247 -24.45 -1.40 -9.11
C SER A 247 -23.43 -0.48 -8.44
N VAL A 248 -22.46 -1.01 -7.69
CA VAL A 248 -21.43 -0.19 -7.03
C VAL A 248 -20.52 0.42 -8.10
N ILE A 249 -20.41 1.74 -8.11
CA ILE A 249 -19.56 2.51 -9.03
C ILE A 249 -18.37 3.13 -8.29
N PHE A 250 -17.35 3.57 -9.01
CA PHE A 250 -16.15 4.17 -8.40
C PHE A 250 -16.44 5.46 -7.63
N GLU A 251 -17.45 6.22 -8.04
CA GLU A 251 -17.96 7.38 -7.30
C GLU A 251 -18.37 7.04 -5.86
N ASP A 252 -18.96 5.85 -5.64
CA ASP A 252 -19.37 5.41 -4.30
C ASP A 252 -18.17 5.26 -3.36
N LEU A 253 -17.02 4.85 -3.91
CA LEU A 253 -15.77 4.68 -3.16
C LEU A 253 -15.20 6.00 -2.67
N VAL A 254 -15.48 7.12 -3.36
CA VAL A 254 -15.05 8.47 -2.94
C VAL A 254 -15.64 8.82 -1.58
N SER A 255 -16.84 8.35 -1.29
CA SER A 255 -17.55 8.59 -0.02
C SER A 255 -17.48 7.42 0.96
N SER A 256 -16.79 6.33 0.61
CA SER A 256 -16.58 5.17 1.49
C SER A 256 -15.65 5.49 2.66
N SER A 257 -15.52 4.59 3.63
CA SER A 257 -14.56 4.73 4.73
C SER A 257 -13.09 4.78 4.26
N LEU A 258 -12.80 4.26 3.07
CA LEU A 258 -11.50 4.43 2.42
C LEU A 258 -11.34 5.82 1.80
N GLY A 259 -12.41 6.46 1.32
CA GLY A 259 -12.37 7.78 0.69
C GLY A 259 -12.32 8.97 1.66
N LEU A 260 -13.16 9.97 1.38
CA LEU A 260 -13.30 11.21 2.15
C LEU A 260 -13.78 10.92 3.58
N LEU A 261 -13.30 11.72 4.54
CA LEU A 261 -13.84 11.71 5.89
C LEU A 261 -15.26 12.30 5.92
N PRO A 262 -16.07 11.99 6.95
CA PRO A 262 -17.40 12.56 7.08
C PRO A 262 -17.37 14.10 7.01
N LYS A 263 -18.32 14.67 6.24
CA LYS A 263 -18.47 16.11 5.97
C LYS A 263 -17.44 16.72 5.01
N ASP A 264 -16.39 15.99 4.64
CA ASP A 264 -15.52 16.44 3.57
C ASP A 264 -16.19 16.32 2.22
N LYS A 265 -15.78 17.22 1.32
CA LYS A 265 -16.20 17.25 -0.08
C LYS A 265 -14.96 17.41 -0.95
N GLN A 266 -15.08 17.00 -2.21
CA GLN A 266 -14.10 17.30 -3.24
C GLN A 266 -14.86 17.58 -4.55
N PRO A 267 -15.03 18.85 -4.96
CA PRO A 267 -15.79 19.19 -6.15
C PRO A 267 -15.06 18.86 -7.46
N ASN A 268 -13.73 18.70 -7.45
CA ASN A 268 -12.94 18.42 -8.65
C ASN A 268 -13.06 16.94 -9.05
N PRO A 269 -13.68 16.59 -10.21
CA PRO A 269 -13.86 15.21 -10.64
C PRO A 269 -12.55 14.43 -10.79
N GLU A 270 -11.46 15.11 -11.16
CA GLU A 270 -10.15 14.48 -11.32
C GLU A 270 -9.59 14.01 -9.98
N LEU A 271 -9.66 14.86 -8.96
CA LEU A 271 -9.23 14.48 -7.60
C LEU A 271 -10.13 13.39 -7.03
N ARG A 272 -11.44 13.42 -7.33
CA ARG A 272 -12.35 12.33 -6.93
C ARG A 272 -11.97 11.00 -7.58
N ARG A 273 -11.61 11.01 -8.87
CA ARG A 273 -11.11 9.81 -9.57
C ARG A 273 -9.85 9.26 -8.90
N ARG A 274 -8.93 10.15 -8.50
CA ARG A 274 -7.74 9.77 -7.72
C ARG A 274 -8.10 9.17 -6.36
N ILE A 275 -9.04 9.75 -5.63
CA ILE A 275 -9.53 9.18 -4.36
C ILE A 275 -10.10 7.77 -4.59
N ALA A 276 -10.92 7.59 -5.62
CA ALA A 276 -11.48 6.28 -5.98
C ALA A 276 -10.38 5.26 -6.35
N ALA A 277 -9.34 5.69 -7.07
CA ALA A 277 -8.18 4.85 -7.42
C ALA A 277 -7.41 4.37 -6.18
N ALA A 278 -7.17 5.24 -5.21
CA ALA A 278 -6.55 4.85 -3.93
C ALA A 278 -7.47 3.96 -3.09
N ALA A 279 -8.76 4.25 -3.06
CA ALA A 279 -9.73 3.44 -2.33
C ALA A 279 -9.79 2.01 -2.87
N VAL A 280 -9.91 1.82 -4.19
CA VAL A 280 -9.92 0.48 -4.79
C VAL A 280 -8.57 -0.22 -4.65
N GLY A 281 -7.45 0.50 -4.83
CA GLY A 281 -6.10 -0.05 -4.68
C GLY A 281 -5.90 -0.63 -3.28
N ARG A 282 -6.19 0.13 -2.23
CA ARG A 282 -6.09 -0.34 -0.84
C ARG A 282 -7.09 -1.43 -0.50
N TRP A 283 -8.30 -1.39 -1.07
CA TRP A 283 -9.23 -2.50 -0.92
C TRP A 283 -8.64 -3.81 -1.49
N LEU A 284 -8.04 -3.75 -2.68
CA LEU A 284 -7.37 -4.90 -3.27
C LEU A 284 -6.17 -5.37 -2.43
N ASP A 285 -5.30 -4.44 -2.05
CA ASP A 285 -4.01 -4.75 -1.40
C ASP A 285 -4.16 -5.20 0.06
N HIS A 286 -5.15 -4.66 0.79
CA HIS A 286 -5.33 -4.96 2.22
C HIS A 286 -6.48 -5.91 2.53
N TRP A 287 -7.49 -6.04 1.66
CA TRP A 287 -8.68 -6.84 1.98
C TRP A 287 -8.86 -8.03 1.07
N LEU A 288 -8.68 -7.85 -0.23
CA LEU A 288 -8.97 -8.89 -1.20
C LEU A 288 -7.78 -9.85 -1.38
N LEU A 289 -6.60 -9.31 -1.69
CA LEU A 289 -5.42 -10.11 -1.97
C LEU A 289 -4.94 -10.87 -0.74
N PRO A 290 -4.82 -10.29 0.47
CA PRO A 290 -4.36 -11.04 1.64
C PRO A 290 -5.32 -12.19 2.02
N GLY A 291 -6.60 -12.09 1.66
CA GLY A 291 -7.61 -13.12 1.97
C GLY A 291 -7.45 -14.36 1.10
N GLN A 292 -6.82 -14.18 -0.06
CA GLN A 292 -6.50 -15.22 -1.03
C GLN A 292 -7.75 -16.04 -1.46
N ASN A 293 -8.98 -15.53 -1.22
CA ASN A 293 -10.25 -16.24 -1.43
C ASN A 293 -10.86 -15.97 -2.81
N VAL A 294 -10.49 -14.84 -3.43
CA VAL A 294 -10.93 -14.42 -4.76
C VAL A 294 -9.76 -14.41 -5.71
N PHE A 295 -8.76 -13.59 -5.41
CA PHE A 295 -7.47 -13.61 -6.09
C PHE A 295 -6.48 -14.43 -5.28
N ILE A 296 -5.56 -15.11 -5.96
CA ILE A 296 -4.44 -15.79 -5.34
C ILE A 296 -3.16 -15.39 -6.07
N ASP A 297 -2.14 -14.97 -5.33
CA ASP A 297 -0.86 -14.59 -5.93
C ASP A 297 0.12 -15.76 -5.99
N ARG A 298 1.25 -15.54 -6.65
CA ARG A 298 2.14 -16.61 -7.04
C ARG A 298 2.70 -17.45 -5.89
N PRO A 299 3.28 -16.86 -4.81
CA PRO A 299 3.80 -17.67 -3.73
C PRO A 299 2.71 -18.52 -3.08
N HIS A 300 1.48 -18.00 -2.99
CA HIS A 300 0.35 -18.74 -2.43
C HIS A 300 -0.19 -19.82 -3.36
N VAL A 301 -0.19 -19.62 -4.68
CA VAL A 301 -0.43 -20.70 -5.66
C VAL A 301 0.61 -21.79 -5.48
N ALA A 302 1.88 -21.42 -5.37
CA ALA A 302 2.97 -22.35 -5.22
C ALA A 302 2.88 -23.15 -3.90
N ALA A 303 2.46 -22.50 -2.81
CA ALA A 303 2.25 -23.17 -1.52
C ALA A 303 1.02 -24.11 -1.54
N THR A 304 -0.10 -23.66 -2.11
CA THR A 304 -1.43 -24.28 -1.95
C THR A 304 -1.83 -25.20 -3.11
N PHE A 305 -1.47 -24.83 -4.33
CA PHE A 305 -1.84 -25.50 -5.57
C PHE A 305 -0.59 -25.77 -6.43
N PRO A 306 0.41 -26.52 -5.94
CA PRO A 306 1.63 -26.78 -6.69
C PRO A 306 1.39 -27.40 -8.06
N SER A 307 0.35 -28.22 -8.23
CA SER A 307 0.00 -28.81 -9.53
C SER A 307 -0.45 -27.78 -10.57
N ALA A 308 -0.83 -26.57 -10.16
CA ALA A 308 -1.11 -25.47 -11.09
C ALA A 308 0.17 -24.84 -11.67
N LEU A 309 1.35 -25.21 -11.16
CA LEU A 309 2.64 -24.83 -11.73
C LEU A 309 3.19 -26.03 -12.53
N PRO A 310 3.57 -25.86 -13.81
CA PRO A 310 4.01 -26.96 -14.66
C PRO A 310 5.30 -27.62 -14.15
N ALA A 311 5.46 -28.88 -14.57
CA ALA A 311 6.34 -29.89 -14.00
C ALA A 311 7.85 -29.78 -14.32
N ASP A 312 8.34 -28.76 -15.04
CA ASP A 312 9.81 -28.52 -15.17
C ASP A 312 10.44 -27.96 -13.86
N THR A 313 9.82 -28.34 -12.74
CA THR A 313 10.15 -28.07 -11.34
C THR A 313 11.53 -28.54 -10.89
N ALA A 314 12.30 -29.25 -11.73
CA ALA A 314 13.73 -29.47 -11.46
C ALA A 314 14.51 -28.15 -11.36
N ASP A 315 14.03 -27.09 -12.03
CA ASP A 315 14.62 -25.75 -12.00
C ASP A 315 13.86 -24.76 -11.09
N VAL A 316 12.66 -25.11 -10.60
CA VAL A 316 12.01 -24.34 -9.53
C VAL A 316 12.72 -24.70 -8.25
N ASN A 317 13.79 -23.98 -7.97
CA ASN A 317 14.52 -24.13 -6.73
C ASN A 317 13.65 -23.61 -5.58
N TRP A 318 12.82 -24.48 -5.02
CA TRP A 318 12.06 -24.23 -3.78
C TRP A 318 12.95 -23.85 -2.59
N LYS A 319 14.28 -23.96 -2.73
CA LYS A 319 15.29 -23.57 -1.74
C LYS A 319 15.88 -22.18 -1.97
N THR A 320 15.57 -21.50 -3.09
CA THR A 320 15.95 -20.08 -3.26
C THR A 320 14.82 -19.16 -2.81
N PRO A 321 15.14 -18.00 -2.19
CA PRO A 321 14.16 -16.97 -1.83
C PRO A 321 13.36 -16.45 -3.04
N ASP A 322 13.92 -16.59 -4.24
CA ASP A 322 13.32 -16.10 -5.47
C ASP A 322 12.23 -17.08 -5.91
N ALA A 323 10.96 -16.66 -5.75
CA ALA A 323 9.91 -17.22 -6.60
C ALA A 323 10.36 -17.03 -8.06
N PRO A 324 10.20 -18.02 -8.97
CA PRO A 324 10.70 -17.86 -10.33
C PRO A 324 10.14 -16.57 -10.92
N ALA A 325 10.94 -15.70 -11.55
CA ALA A 325 10.45 -14.37 -11.94
C ALA A 325 9.37 -14.44 -13.05
N ALA A 326 9.46 -15.41 -13.96
CA ALA A 326 8.49 -15.61 -15.05
C ALA A 326 7.36 -16.54 -14.60
N ALA A 327 6.10 -16.13 -14.73
CA ALA A 327 5.00 -17.04 -14.49
C ALA A 327 5.07 -18.15 -15.55
N PRO A 328 4.98 -19.42 -15.14
CA PRO A 328 5.14 -20.50 -16.08
C PRO A 328 3.79 -20.73 -16.78
N ALA A 329 3.81 -21.01 -18.08
CA ALA A 329 2.60 -21.46 -18.78
C ALA A 329 2.05 -22.71 -18.07
N PRO A 330 0.78 -22.76 -17.67
CA PRO A 330 -0.34 -22.00 -18.24
C PRO A 330 -0.89 -20.86 -17.37
N LEU A 331 -0.22 -20.46 -16.27
CA LEU A 331 -0.71 -19.34 -15.46
C LEU A 331 -0.74 -18.01 -16.24
N ASP A 332 0.18 -17.82 -17.18
CA ASP A 332 0.20 -16.64 -18.06
C ASP A 332 -1.05 -16.51 -18.94
N GLU A 333 -1.76 -17.61 -19.19
CA GLU A 333 -2.99 -17.61 -20.00
C GLU A 333 -4.22 -17.19 -19.19
N LEU A 334 -4.10 -17.15 -17.86
CA LEU A 334 -5.16 -16.75 -16.96
C LEU A 334 -5.16 -15.21 -16.82
N GLU A 335 -5.73 -14.53 -17.80
CA GLU A 335 -5.90 -13.07 -17.73
C GLU A 335 -6.85 -12.65 -16.60
N VAL A 336 -6.44 -11.63 -15.84
CA VAL A 336 -7.27 -10.98 -14.82
C VAL A 336 -7.32 -9.49 -15.09
N ALA A 337 -8.52 -8.96 -15.31
CA ALA A 337 -8.73 -7.52 -15.55
C ALA A 337 -8.21 -6.66 -14.38
N ALA A 338 -8.32 -7.15 -13.15
CA ALA A 338 -7.74 -6.52 -11.97
C ALA A 338 -6.20 -6.40 -11.98
N GLN A 339 -5.47 -7.07 -12.88
CA GLN A 339 -4.00 -7.01 -12.91
C GLN A 339 -3.47 -5.59 -13.14
N THR A 340 -4.22 -4.73 -13.84
CA THR A 340 -3.90 -3.30 -14.01
C THR A 340 -3.85 -2.55 -12.67
N PHE A 341 -4.51 -3.10 -11.64
CA PHE A 341 -4.59 -2.53 -10.30
C PHE A 341 -3.65 -3.21 -9.31
N LEU A 342 -3.03 -4.34 -9.63
CA LEU A 342 -2.22 -5.10 -8.67
C LEU A 342 -0.72 -4.90 -8.94
N GLU A 343 0.05 -4.75 -7.88
CA GLU A 343 1.52 -4.65 -7.94
C GLU A 343 2.17 -5.93 -8.42
N ARG A 344 1.56 -7.05 -8.06
CA ARG A 344 2.07 -8.39 -8.31
C ARG A 344 1.10 -9.19 -9.18
N PRO A 345 1.60 -10.19 -9.91
CA PRO A 345 0.75 -11.14 -10.60
C PRO A 345 -0.20 -11.85 -9.64
N ALA A 346 -1.50 -11.81 -9.95
CA ALA A 346 -2.51 -12.57 -9.22
C ALA A 346 -3.56 -13.13 -10.17
N TRP A 347 -4.13 -14.26 -9.79
CA TRP A 347 -5.09 -15.01 -10.61
C TRP A 347 -6.38 -15.24 -9.86
N ARG A 348 -7.50 -15.47 -10.56
CA ARG A 348 -8.72 -15.90 -9.87
C ARG A 348 -8.51 -17.30 -9.29
N LEU A 349 -8.78 -17.46 -8.00
CA LEU A 349 -8.64 -18.71 -7.27
C LEU A 349 -9.44 -19.86 -7.92
N SER A 350 -10.61 -19.56 -8.46
CA SER A 350 -11.46 -20.54 -9.13
C SER A 350 -10.79 -21.15 -10.37
N GLN A 351 -10.10 -20.33 -11.16
CA GLN A 351 -9.36 -20.78 -12.35
C GLN A 351 -8.11 -21.57 -11.96
N VAL A 352 -7.35 -21.09 -10.98
CA VAL A 352 -6.17 -21.81 -10.46
C VAL A 352 -6.55 -23.19 -9.93
N ARG A 353 -7.67 -23.30 -9.19
CA ARG A 353 -8.17 -24.58 -8.69
C ARG A 353 -8.55 -25.55 -9.80
N GLU A 354 -9.14 -25.05 -10.88
CA GLU A 354 -9.51 -25.89 -12.02
C GLU A 354 -8.26 -26.39 -12.74
N LEU A 355 -7.29 -25.51 -12.98
CA LEU A 355 -6.00 -25.86 -13.54
C LEU A 355 -5.27 -26.90 -12.67
N ALA A 356 -5.23 -26.70 -11.36
CA ALA A 356 -4.59 -27.62 -10.41
C ALA A 356 -5.15 -29.04 -10.47
N ARG A 357 -6.43 -29.24 -10.85
CA ARG A 357 -7.05 -30.57 -10.98
C ARG A 357 -6.66 -31.30 -12.26
N GLN A 358 -6.15 -30.58 -13.25
CA GLN A 358 -5.76 -31.14 -14.55
C GLN A 358 -4.35 -31.75 -14.52
N HIS A 359 -3.60 -31.53 -13.44
CA HIS A 359 -2.22 -31.96 -13.28
C HIS A 359 -2.04 -32.75 -11.99
N ASP A 360 -1.07 -33.66 -12.01
CA ASP A 360 -0.68 -34.41 -10.81
C ASP A 360 -0.01 -33.48 -9.79
N ILE A 361 -0.21 -33.81 -8.51
CA ILE A 361 0.51 -33.12 -7.43
C ILE A 361 1.97 -33.58 -7.49
N PRO A 362 2.94 -32.66 -7.64
CA PRO A 362 4.34 -33.04 -7.65
C PRO A 362 4.71 -33.65 -6.29
N ASP A 363 5.52 -34.71 -6.32
CA ASP A 363 6.08 -35.29 -5.11
C ASP A 363 7.01 -34.26 -4.46
N ARG A 364 6.84 -34.04 -3.15
CA ARG A 364 7.61 -33.05 -2.39
C ARG A 364 8.47 -33.79 -1.38
N ASP A 365 9.76 -33.88 -1.66
CA ASP A 365 10.75 -34.49 -0.75
C ASP A 365 10.89 -33.72 0.58
N VAL A 366 10.49 -32.44 0.63
CA VAL A 366 10.56 -31.58 1.81
C VAL A 366 9.26 -30.78 1.93
N GLU A 367 8.68 -30.78 3.13
CA GLU A 367 7.55 -29.91 3.46
C GLU A 367 8.05 -28.46 3.60
N MET A 368 7.79 -27.66 2.58
CA MET A 368 8.14 -26.25 2.52
C MET A 368 6.88 -25.40 2.68
N VAL A 369 6.99 -24.31 3.43
CA VAL A 369 5.93 -23.30 3.62
C VAL A 369 6.43 -21.92 3.23
N PHE A 370 5.53 -21.07 2.73
CA PHE A 370 5.85 -19.68 2.42
C PHE A 370 5.79 -18.84 3.69
N CYS A 371 6.90 -18.18 4.03
CA CYS A 371 7.00 -17.29 5.18
C CYS A 371 6.76 -15.84 4.75
N GLU A 372 5.71 -15.21 5.28
CA GLU A 372 5.24 -13.88 4.89
C GLU A 372 6.22 -12.75 5.25
N ASP A 373 7.00 -12.90 6.31
CA ASP A 373 7.93 -11.88 6.82
C ASP A 373 9.26 -11.80 6.05
N VAL A 374 9.59 -12.84 5.28
CA VAL A 374 10.79 -12.91 4.43
C VAL A 374 10.47 -13.12 2.96
N SER A 375 9.18 -13.18 2.62
CA SER A 375 8.65 -13.46 1.29
C SER A 375 9.32 -14.66 0.61
N ALA A 376 9.53 -15.75 1.36
CA ALA A 376 10.31 -16.87 0.86
C ALA A 376 9.86 -18.21 1.42
N PHE A 377 10.11 -19.28 0.66
CA PHE A 377 9.86 -20.65 1.12
C PHE A 377 10.92 -21.09 2.14
N ARG A 378 10.45 -21.72 3.23
CA ARG A 378 11.29 -22.29 4.29
C ARG A 378 10.83 -23.70 4.63
N PRO A 379 11.74 -24.56 5.12
CA PRO A 379 11.35 -25.84 5.70
C PRO A 379 10.34 -25.61 6.82
N PHE A 380 9.31 -26.46 6.89
CA PHE A 380 8.24 -26.35 7.89
C PHE A 380 8.78 -26.30 9.33
N ASP A 381 9.84 -27.05 9.65
CA ASP A 381 10.49 -27.07 10.97
C ASP A 381 11.29 -25.79 11.31
N LYS A 382 11.38 -24.84 10.37
CA LYS A 382 12.03 -23.52 10.51
C LYS A 382 11.05 -22.36 10.41
N ALA A 383 9.75 -22.65 10.40
CA ALA A 383 8.70 -21.66 10.30
C ALA A 383 7.78 -21.71 11.53
N TRP A 384 7.11 -20.60 11.79
CA TRP A 384 6.10 -20.45 12.83
C TRP A 384 4.74 -20.26 12.18
N GLU A 385 3.80 -21.15 12.49
CA GLU A 385 2.40 -21.02 12.08
C GLU A 385 1.73 -19.88 12.86
N VAL A 386 0.95 -19.04 12.16
CA VAL A 386 0.19 -17.94 12.75
C VAL A 386 -1.20 -17.85 12.12
N ASP A 387 -2.22 -17.57 12.92
CA ASP A 387 -3.54 -17.22 12.41
C ASP A 387 -3.63 -15.71 12.12
N THR A 388 -4.15 -15.33 10.96
CA THR A 388 -4.35 -13.93 10.52
C THR A 388 -5.80 -13.48 10.71
N ASP A 389 -6.04 -12.16 10.70
CA ASP A 389 -7.40 -11.60 10.76
C ASP A 389 -8.06 -11.42 9.40
N VAL A 390 -7.36 -11.84 8.34
CA VAL A 390 -7.86 -11.68 6.99
C VAL A 390 -8.99 -12.66 6.74
N PRO A 391 -10.14 -12.19 6.22
CA PRO A 391 -11.24 -13.09 5.91
C PRO A 391 -10.88 -14.02 4.75
N GLY A 392 -11.14 -15.31 4.91
CA GLY A 392 -10.95 -16.29 3.84
C GLY A 392 -10.63 -17.69 4.35
N PRO A 393 -10.46 -18.66 3.42
CA PRO A 393 -10.10 -20.03 3.77
C PRO A 393 -8.61 -20.20 4.10
N PHE A 394 -7.81 -19.15 3.96
CA PHE A 394 -6.36 -19.18 4.12
C PHE A 394 -5.91 -18.28 5.29
N SER A 395 -6.61 -18.34 6.42
CA SER A 395 -6.27 -17.53 7.60
C SER A 395 -4.93 -17.94 8.22
N ARG A 396 -4.53 -19.19 8.07
CA ARG A 396 -3.26 -19.74 8.56
C ARG A 396 -2.11 -19.37 7.63
N ARG A 397 -1.11 -18.68 8.18
CA ARG A 397 0.13 -18.26 7.49
C ARG A 397 1.35 -18.77 8.25
N TYR A 398 2.52 -18.54 7.67
CA TYR A 398 3.79 -18.85 8.29
C TYR A 398 4.71 -17.65 8.29
N VAL A 399 5.58 -17.56 9.28
CA VAL A 399 6.65 -16.57 9.38
C VAL A 399 7.96 -17.24 9.78
N GLN A 400 9.10 -16.68 9.39
CA GLN A 400 10.43 -17.14 9.80
C GLN A 400 10.79 -16.65 11.21
N LYS A 401 10.14 -15.60 11.72
CA LYS A 401 10.40 -15.03 13.06
C LYS A 401 11.85 -14.59 13.24
N LEU A 402 12.18 -13.44 12.68
CA LEU A 402 13.49 -12.79 12.76
C LEU A 402 13.67 -12.10 14.11
N ASP A 403 14.89 -12.09 14.65
CA ASP A 403 15.18 -11.54 15.98
C ASP A 403 15.09 -10.00 16.01
N GLU A 404 15.36 -9.36 14.88
CA GLU A 404 15.38 -7.91 14.68
C GLU A 404 14.02 -7.31 14.25
N VAL A 405 12.98 -8.14 14.14
CA VAL A 405 11.65 -7.70 13.70
C VAL A 405 10.66 -7.78 14.85
N HIS A 406 9.91 -6.69 15.05
CA HIS A 406 8.84 -6.64 16.03
C HIS A 406 7.53 -7.19 15.46
N TYR A 407 7.08 -8.33 15.98
CA TYR A 407 5.84 -8.96 15.54
C TYR A 407 4.64 -8.52 16.38
N TYR A 408 3.55 -8.11 15.71
CA TYR A 408 2.33 -7.64 16.37
C TYR A 408 1.07 -8.34 15.82
N PRO A 409 0.09 -8.70 16.68
CA PRO A 409 0.21 -8.82 18.12
C PRO A 409 1.08 -10.02 18.50
N LEU A 410 1.97 -9.85 19.47
CA LEU A 410 2.91 -10.88 19.92
C LEU A 410 2.21 -12.17 20.41
N THR A 411 0.96 -12.06 20.87
CA THR A 411 0.15 -13.19 21.34
C THR A 411 -0.07 -14.28 20.29
N ARG A 412 0.11 -13.99 18.99
CA ARG A 412 -0.01 -14.97 17.90
C ARG A 412 1.22 -15.89 17.78
N LEU A 413 2.35 -15.55 18.39
CA LEU A 413 3.57 -16.37 18.34
C LEU A 413 3.68 -17.40 19.47
N TYR A 414 2.68 -17.48 20.37
CA TYR A 414 2.70 -18.33 21.56
C TYR A 414 1.58 -19.38 21.58
N GLN A 415 1.00 -19.72 20.43
CA GLN A 415 -0.11 -20.67 20.31
C GLN A 415 0.31 -22.13 20.33
#